data_AF-A0A2H9LIW8-F1
#
_entry.id   AF-A0A2H9LIW8-F1
#
_cell.length_a   1.000
_cell.length_b   1.000
_cell.length_c   1.000
_cell.angle_alpha   90.00
_cell.angle_beta   90.00
_cell.angle_gamma   90.00
#
_symmetry.space_group_name_H-M   'P 1'
#
loop_
_entity.id
_entity.type
_entity.pdbx_description
1 polymer ?
#
loop_
_entity_poly.entity_id
_entity_poly.type
_entity_poly.pdbx_seq_one_letter_code
_entity_poly.pdbx_strand_id
1 'polypeptide(L)'
;MSATPTGRFVIQKHGATRLHYDFRLEMDEVLKSWAIPKEPPTEPNIKRLAVEVEDHPVSYITFEGTIPEGEYGAGTVEIWDKGTYTLKSRSNNKIVFTLRGEKLVGDYILVRFKEDKNWLFFKKKTL
;
A
#
# COMPACT_ATOMS: atom_id res chain seq x y z
N MET A 1 27.04 -6.83 9.21
CA MET A 1 25.67 -7.29 8.90
C MET A 1 24.93 -6.09 8.33
N SER A 2 24.49 -6.13 7.07
CA SER A 2 23.70 -5.03 6.51
C SER A 2 22.35 -4.99 7.21
N ALA A 3 21.95 -3.84 7.74
CA ALA A 3 20.64 -3.69 8.36
C ALA A 3 19.54 -3.97 7.31
N THR A 4 18.52 -4.73 7.68
CA THR A 4 17.36 -4.95 6.82
C THR A 4 16.64 -3.62 6.60
N PRO A 5 16.41 -3.15 5.36
CA PRO A 5 15.78 -1.85 5.14
C PRO A 5 14.40 -1.76 5.79
N THR A 6 14.15 -0.68 6.52
CA THR A 6 12.87 -0.37 7.14
C THR A 6 12.35 0.96 6.61
N GLY A 7 11.03 1.12 6.61
CA GLY A 7 10.37 2.36 6.19
C GLY A 7 8.97 2.45 6.79
N ARG A 8 8.25 3.53 6.51
CA ARG A 8 6.85 3.69 6.92
C ARG A 8 5.90 3.19 5.83
N PHE A 9 4.70 2.83 6.25
CA PHE A 9 3.60 2.60 5.32
C PHE A 9 2.34 3.30 5.82
N VAL A 10 1.44 3.60 4.88
CA VAL A 10 0.09 4.06 5.17
C VAL A 10 -0.89 3.36 4.25
N ILE A 11 -2.10 3.17 4.74
CA ILE A 11 -3.27 2.84 3.95
C ILE A 11 -4.27 3.95 4.16
N GLN A 12 -4.61 4.65 3.09
CA GLN A 12 -5.62 5.68 3.09
C GLN A 12 -6.91 5.11 2.50
N LYS A 13 -8.01 5.19 3.23
CA LYS A 13 -9.34 4.93 2.70
C LYS A 13 -9.79 6.18 1.94
N HIS A 14 -10.09 6.00 0.66
CA HIS A 14 -10.35 7.09 -0.25
C HIS A 14 -11.78 6.99 -0.81
N GLY A 15 -12.65 7.84 -0.29
CA GLY A 15 -14.03 8.03 -0.75
C GLY A 15 -14.12 8.92 -1.99
N ALA A 16 -13.49 8.51 -3.09
CA ALA A 16 -13.64 9.15 -4.39
C ALA A 16 -14.94 8.69 -5.09
N THR A 17 -15.02 8.83 -6.42
CA THR A 17 -16.12 8.29 -7.24
C THR A 17 -16.45 6.82 -6.93
N ARG A 18 -15.41 6.05 -6.57
CA ARG A 18 -15.53 4.72 -5.98
C ARG A 18 -14.65 4.65 -4.74
N LEU A 19 -15.21 4.09 -3.67
CA LEU A 19 -14.44 3.77 -2.47
C LEU A 19 -13.31 2.80 -2.84
N HIS A 20 -12.09 3.16 -2.47
CA HIS A 20 -10.91 2.32 -2.58
C HIS A 20 -9.94 2.63 -1.45
N TYR A 21 -8.82 1.91 -1.41
CA TYR A 21 -7.78 2.05 -0.40
C TYR A 21 -6.43 2.25 -1.07
N ASP A 22 -5.79 3.37 -0.83
CA ASP A 22 -4.44 3.65 -1.33
C ASP A 22 -3.41 3.10 -0.35
N PHE A 23 -2.72 2.04 -0.75
CA PHE A 23 -1.60 1.47 -0.01
C PHE A 23 -0.29 2.09 -0.47
N ARG A 24 0.52 2.59 0.47
CA ARG A 24 1.76 3.31 0.16
C ARG A 24 2.92 2.81 1.02
N LEU A 25 4.08 2.64 0.39
CA LEU A 25 5.35 2.31 1.04
C LEU A 25 6.35 3.45 0.84
N GLU A 26 6.90 3.98 1.93
CA GLU A 26 8.01 4.93 1.87
C GLU A 26 9.30 4.22 1.44
N MET A 27 9.71 4.44 0.20
CA MET A 27 10.79 3.71 -0.47
C MET A 27 11.40 4.58 -1.57
N ASP A 28 12.73 4.56 -1.68
CA ASP A 28 13.47 5.38 -2.66
C ASP A 28 13.08 6.87 -2.60
N GLU A 29 12.94 7.42 -1.38
CA GLU A 29 12.60 8.83 -1.10
C GLU A 29 11.20 9.29 -1.58
N VAL A 30 10.35 8.34 -1.99
CA VAL A 30 8.97 8.58 -2.41
C VAL A 30 8.01 7.60 -1.73
N LEU A 31 6.71 7.78 -1.94
CA LEU A 31 5.69 6.82 -1.58
C LEU A 31 5.30 5.99 -2.81
N LYS A 32 5.86 4.78 -2.93
CA LYS A 32 5.41 3.80 -3.93
C LYS A 32 3.97 3.40 -3.59
N SER A 33 3.06 3.57 -4.54
CA SER A 33 1.63 3.62 -4.25
C SER A 33 0.81 2.64 -5.11
N TRP A 34 -0.21 2.04 -4.50
CA TRP A 34 -1.17 1.18 -5.15
C TRP A 34 -2.60 1.46 -4.70
N ALA A 35 -3.53 1.62 -5.63
CA ALA A 35 -4.95 1.67 -5.36
C ALA A 35 -5.53 0.25 -5.24
N ILE A 36 -6.20 -0.04 -4.13
CA ILE A 36 -6.81 -1.34 -3.82
C ILE A 36 -8.33 -1.14 -3.77
N PRO A 37 -9.11 -1.66 -4.76
CA PRO A 37 -10.55 -1.40 -4.84
C PRO A 37 -11.41 -1.98 -3.71
N LYS A 38 -10.84 -2.82 -2.85
CA LYS A 38 -11.54 -3.49 -1.74
C LYS A 38 -10.66 -3.43 -0.51
N GLU A 39 -11.28 -3.57 0.66
CA GLU A 39 -10.55 -3.53 1.94
C GLU A 39 -9.32 -4.46 1.93
N PRO A 40 -8.14 -3.95 2.34
CA PRO A 40 -6.91 -4.72 2.40
C PRO A 40 -7.04 -6.03 3.19
N PRO A 41 -6.33 -7.09 2.79
CA PRO A 41 -6.49 -8.41 3.39
C PRO A 41 -5.83 -8.45 4.79
N THR A 42 -6.62 -8.34 5.85
CA THR A 42 -6.15 -8.50 7.25
C THR A 42 -5.81 -9.96 7.59
N GLU A 43 -6.39 -10.91 6.84
CA GLU A 43 -6.25 -12.36 7.03
C GLU A 43 -5.59 -13.06 5.83
N PRO A 44 -4.92 -14.22 6.05
CA PRO A 44 -4.40 -15.05 4.95
C PRO A 44 -5.51 -15.58 4.03
N ASN A 45 -5.12 -16.09 2.87
CA ASN A 45 -6.00 -16.64 1.82
C ASN A 45 -6.90 -15.63 1.11
N ILE A 46 -6.89 -14.35 1.50
CA ILE A 46 -7.55 -13.27 0.78
C ILE A 46 -6.54 -12.63 -0.17
N LYS A 47 -6.91 -12.56 -1.45
CA LYS A 47 -6.13 -11.90 -2.50
C LYS A 47 -6.86 -10.64 -2.97
N ARG A 48 -6.15 -9.52 -3.07
CA ARG A 48 -6.67 -8.25 -3.59
C ARG A 48 -5.91 -7.82 -4.83
N LEU A 49 -6.64 -7.26 -5.80
CA LEU A 49 -6.04 -6.45 -6.84
C LEU A 49 -5.46 -5.19 -6.20
N ALA A 50 -4.24 -4.84 -6.56
CA ALA A 50 -3.58 -3.59 -6.21
C ALA A 50 -3.05 -2.97 -7.51
N VAL A 51 -3.54 -1.82 -7.89
CA VAL A 51 -3.19 -1.15 -9.14
C VAL A 51 -2.12 -0.11 -8.85
N GLU A 52 -0.94 -0.24 -9.44
CA GLU A 52 0.15 0.73 -9.30
C GLU A 52 -0.28 2.10 -9.85
N VAL A 53 -0.10 3.13 -9.03
CA VAL A 53 -0.40 4.53 -9.36
C VAL A 53 0.88 5.35 -9.20
N GLU A 54 0.80 6.64 -9.54
CA GLU A 54 1.93 7.55 -9.48
C GLU A 54 2.54 7.62 -8.07
N ASP A 55 3.85 7.82 -8.01
CA ASP A 55 4.55 8.05 -6.75
C ASP A 55 4.03 9.32 -6.07
N HIS A 56 3.93 9.29 -4.74
CA HIS A 56 3.52 10.45 -3.96
C HIS A 56 4.69 10.99 -3.12
N PRO A 57 4.69 12.28 -2.76
CA PRO A 57 5.71 12.83 -1.88
C PRO A 57 5.59 12.22 -0.48
N VAL A 58 6.73 12.02 0.20
CA VAL A 58 6.79 11.44 1.55
C VAL A 58 5.92 12.20 2.57
N SER A 59 5.78 13.52 2.41
CA SER A 59 4.91 14.35 3.25
C SER A 59 3.43 13.95 3.19
N TYR A 60 2.99 13.28 2.12
CA TYR A 60 1.60 12.85 1.95
C TYR A 60 1.21 11.67 2.86
N ILE A 61 2.18 11.02 3.50
CA ILE A 61 1.95 9.83 4.32
C ILE A 61 1.06 10.08 5.55
N THR A 62 0.95 11.33 5.99
CA THR A 62 0.11 11.76 7.11
C THR A 62 -1.14 12.52 6.68
N PHE A 63 -1.40 12.62 5.37
CA PHE A 63 -2.53 13.40 4.87
C PHE A 63 -3.86 12.71 5.18
N GLU A 64 -4.78 13.50 5.74
CA GLU A 64 -6.20 13.23 5.89
C GLU A 64 -6.94 14.52 5.53
N GLY A 65 -8.09 14.41 4.86
CA GLY A 65 -8.83 15.58 4.41
C GLY A 65 -9.73 15.30 3.22
N THR A 66 -10.27 16.35 2.63
CA THR A 66 -11.07 16.25 1.40
C THR A 66 -10.33 16.92 0.26
N ILE A 67 -10.10 16.17 -0.82
CA ILE A 67 -9.59 16.69 -2.08
C ILE A 67 -10.78 17.31 -2.84
N PRO A 68 -10.71 18.60 -3.23
CA PRO A 68 -11.81 19.30 -3.89
C PRO A 68 -12.30 18.61 -5.16
N GLU A 69 -13.58 18.80 -5.48
CA GLU A 69 -14.13 18.37 -6.77
C GLU A 69 -13.40 19.05 -7.95
N GLY A 70 -13.18 18.29 -9.03
CA GLY A 70 -12.44 18.76 -10.21
C GLY A 70 -10.93 18.53 -10.14
N GLU A 71 -10.39 18.29 -8.94
CA GLU A 71 -8.99 17.90 -8.77
C GLU A 71 -8.78 16.39 -9.00
N TYR A 72 -7.57 16.01 -9.39
CA TYR A 72 -7.22 14.60 -9.54
C TYR A 72 -7.28 13.90 -8.18
N GLY A 73 -8.11 12.85 -8.07
CA GLY A 73 -8.35 12.17 -6.81
C GLY A 73 -9.35 12.88 -5.91
N ALA A 74 -10.28 13.69 -6.43
CA ALA A 74 -11.37 14.28 -5.65
C ALA A 74 -12.08 13.24 -4.77
N GLY A 75 -12.28 13.58 -3.48
CA GLY A 75 -12.86 12.69 -2.49
C GLY A 75 -12.29 12.89 -1.09
N THR A 76 -12.91 12.25 -0.10
CA THR A 76 -12.42 12.25 1.28
C THR A 76 -11.37 11.16 1.48
N VAL A 77 -10.25 11.52 2.10
CA VAL A 77 -9.13 10.66 2.42
C VAL A 77 -8.99 10.56 3.94
N GLU A 78 -9.06 9.33 4.45
CA GLU A 78 -8.91 9.00 5.87
C GLU A 78 -7.78 7.98 6.04
N ILE A 79 -6.96 8.06 7.10
CA ILE A 79 -5.99 7.00 7.39
C ILE A 79 -6.74 5.79 7.94
N TRP A 80 -6.69 4.68 7.20
CA TRP A 80 -7.29 3.41 7.60
C TRP A 80 -6.32 2.57 8.44
N ASP A 81 -5.04 2.57 8.09
CA ASP A 81 -3.96 1.94 8.87
C ASP A 81 -2.64 2.64 8.58
N LYS A 82 -1.70 2.58 9.52
CA LYS A 82 -0.35 3.12 9.36
C LYS A 82 0.63 2.37 10.23
N GLY A 83 1.90 2.42 9.87
CA GLY A 83 2.94 1.84 10.71
C GLY A 83 4.28 1.78 10.01
N THR A 84 5.06 0.77 10.38
CA THR A 84 6.36 0.50 9.76
C THR A 84 6.34 -0.79 8.97
N TYR A 85 7.25 -0.90 8.03
CA TYR A 85 7.53 -2.15 7.35
C TYR A 85 9.02 -2.48 7.37
N THR A 86 9.31 -3.77 7.26
CA THR A 86 10.65 -4.30 7.03
C THR A 86 10.68 -4.96 5.67
N LEU A 87 11.55 -4.49 4.77
CA LEU A 87 11.69 -5.05 3.43
C LEU A 87 12.42 -6.40 3.50
N LYS A 88 11.80 -7.47 3.00
CA LYS A 88 12.41 -8.80 2.95
C LYS A 88 13.08 -9.06 1.60
N SER A 89 12.42 -8.67 0.51
CA SER A 89 13.01 -8.70 -0.83
C SER A 89 12.22 -7.81 -1.79
N ARG A 90 12.90 -7.35 -2.85
CA ARG A 90 12.31 -6.55 -3.92
C ARG A 90 12.94 -6.93 -5.26
N SER A 91 12.08 -7.14 -6.24
CA SER A 91 12.39 -7.22 -7.67
C SER A 91 11.36 -6.39 -8.44
N ASN A 92 11.52 -6.27 -9.76
CA ASN A 92 10.60 -5.49 -10.60
C ASN A 92 9.14 -5.98 -10.54
N ASN A 93 8.93 -7.27 -10.26
CA ASN A 93 7.62 -7.92 -10.28
C ASN A 93 7.20 -8.52 -8.93
N LYS A 94 7.99 -8.36 -7.87
CA LYS A 94 7.67 -8.93 -6.56
C LYS A 94 8.28 -8.10 -5.43
N ILE A 95 7.46 -7.79 -4.44
CA ILE A 95 7.92 -7.14 -3.20
C ILE A 95 7.40 -7.97 -2.03
N VAL A 96 8.31 -8.35 -1.13
CA VAL A 96 8.00 -9.07 0.10
C VAL A 96 8.41 -8.21 1.27
N PHE A 97 7.50 -8.00 2.21
CA PHE A 97 7.74 -7.15 3.38
C PHE A 97 6.95 -7.65 4.58
N THR A 98 7.40 -7.29 5.78
CA THR A 98 6.65 -7.49 7.02
C THR A 98 6.05 -6.16 7.44
N LEU A 99 4.73 -6.08 7.57
CA LEU A 99 4.01 -4.91 8.07
C LEU A 99 3.85 -4.99 9.60
N ARG A 100 3.97 -3.84 10.23
CA ARG A 100 3.71 -3.58 11.65
C ARG A 100 2.82 -2.34 11.77
N GLY A 101 1.54 -2.50 11.40
CA GLY A 101 0.49 -1.51 11.65
C GLY A 101 -0.43 -1.90 12.80
N GLU A 102 -1.55 -1.21 12.91
CA GLU A 102 -2.62 -1.55 13.85
C GLU A 102 -3.50 -2.67 13.30
N LYS A 103 -3.76 -2.66 11.98
CA LYS A 103 -4.61 -3.65 11.31
C LYS A 103 -3.80 -4.67 10.52
N LEU A 104 -2.88 -4.21 9.68
CA LEU A 104 -2.03 -5.12 8.89
C LEU A 104 -0.75 -5.44 9.66
N VAL A 105 -0.71 -6.65 10.21
CA VAL A 105 0.45 -7.20 10.92
C VAL A 105 0.90 -8.51 10.27
N GLY A 106 2.21 -8.65 10.05
CA GLY A 106 2.83 -9.88 9.56
C GLY A 106 3.39 -9.76 8.13
N ASP A 107 3.63 -10.89 7.49
CA ASP A 107 4.25 -10.94 6.16
C ASP A 107 3.23 -10.71 5.05
N TYR A 108 3.56 -9.83 4.11
CA TYR A 108 2.75 -9.50 2.94
C TYR A 108 3.58 -9.58 1.67
N ILE A 109 2.87 -9.78 0.56
CA ILE A 109 3.46 -9.91 -0.76
C ILE A 109 2.65 -9.09 -1.77
N LEU A 110 3.37 -8.32 -2.59
CA LEU A 110 2.90 -7.78 -3.87
C LEU A 110 3.55 -8.59 -4.99
N VAL A 111 2.75 -9.12 -5.93
CA VAL A 111 3.24 -9.78 -7.16
C VAL A 111 2.59 -9.15 -8.38
N ARG A 112 3.39 -8.63 -9.31
CA ARG A 112 2.92 -7.96 -10.53
C ARG A 112 2.45 -9.01 -11.55
N PHE A 113 1.33 -8.75 -12.22
CA PHE A 113 0.98 -9.48 -13.44
C PHE A 113 1.98 -9.11 -14.56
N LYS A 114 2.13 -9.96 -15.59
CA LYS A 114 3.09 -9.69 -16.66
C LYS A 114 2.70 -8.40 -17.41
N GLU A 115 3.66 -7.47 -17.52
CA GLU A 115 3.60 -6.25 -18.34
C GLU A 115 2.40 -5.32 -18.08
N ASP A 116 1.96 -5.20 -16.81
CA ASP A 116 0.82 -4.35 -16.44
C ASP A 116 1.08 -3.57 -15.13
N LYS A 117 0.26 -2.54 -14.88
CA LYS A 117 0.16 -1.82 -13.60
C LYS A 117 -0.53 -2.66 -12.51
N ASN A 118 -1.10 -3.80 -12.87
CA ASN A 118 -1.86 -4.63 -11.94
C ASN A 118 -0.93 -5.55 -11.11
N TRP A 119 -1.17 -5.56 -9.80
CA TRP A 119 -0.52 -6.41 -8.82
C TRP A 119 -1.54 -7.22 -8.02
N LEU A 120 -1.06 -8.33 -7.46
CA LEU A 120 -1.77 -9.12 -6.47
C LEU A 120 -1.17 -8.82 -5.09
N PHE A 121 -2.00 -8.33 -4.17
CA PHE A 121 -1.66 -8.06 -2.78
C PHE A 121 -2.32 -9.09 -1.86
N PHE A 122 -1.53 -9.72 -0.98
CA PHE A 122 -2.04 -10.72 -0.04
C PHE A 122 -1.12 -10.90 1.18
N LYS A 123 -1.73 -11.30 2.29
CA LYS A 123 -1.02 -11.75 3.50
C LYS A 123 -0.46 -13.15 3.28
N LYS A 124 0.82 -13.34 3.56
CA LYS A 124 1.48 -14.65 3.50
C LYS A 124 0.92 -15.54 4.61
N LYS A 125 0.57 -16.78 4.27
CA LYS A 125 0.19 -17.78 5.26
C LYS A 125 1.42 -18.13 6.10
N THR A 126 1.31 -18.00 7.42
CA THR A 126 2.28 -18.60 8.34
C THR A 126 2.03 -20.11 8.30
N LEU A 127 3.09 -20.89 8.04
CA LEU A 127 3.04 -22.36 8.10
C LEU A 127 2.88 -22.81 9.55
#